data_AF-A0A2H5Z5I7-F1
#
_entry.id   AF-A0A2H5Z5I7-F1
#
_cell.length_a   1.000
_cell.length_b   1.000
_cell.length_c   1.000
_cell.angle_alpha   90.00
_cell.angle_beta   90.00
_cell.angle_gamma   90.00
#
_symmetry.space_group_name_H-M   'P 1'
#
loop_
_entity.id
_entity.type
_entity.pdbx_description
1 polymer ?
#
loop_
_entity_poly.entity_id
_entity_poly.type
_entity_poly.pdbx_seq_one_letter_code
_entity_poly.pdbx_strand_id
1 'polypeptide(L)'
;MATPVVRTPARSRIPRPLAAVLARIGDRVPFFLAAIMLGASLALPYWHMTLLAPQYPGGLRVVIYLTKLAGDVQEVNGLNHYIGMMKLEEAATFERAIAPYGVAALALLALLAGLLRRRWTALLATLVVSFPIIFVADLQYWLWYFGHNLDPHAALSSAIKPFTPPVLGTGRVGQFVVETRFGSGLYLAILAALSALVGITTRLRGSAERG
;
A
#
# COMPACT_ATOMS: atom_id res chain seq x y z
N MET A 1 1.75 27.34 67.08
CA MET A 1 1.35 26.25 66.15
C MET A 1 2.02 26.53 64.81
N ALA A 2 3.11 25.84 64.48
CA ALA A 2 3.90 26.12 63.27
C ALA A 2 3.30 25.35 62.07
N THR A 3 2.97 26.06 60.99
CA THR A 3 2.50 25.48 59.73
C THR A 3 3.65 24.79 58.99
N PRO A 4 3.48 23.58 58.45
CA PRO A 4 4.53 22.90 57.72
C PRO A 4 4.66 23.51 56.32
N VAL A 5 5.88 23.93 55.96
CA VAL A 5 6.23 24.37 54.60
C VAL A 5 6.25 23.13 53.71
N VAL A 6 5.22 22.96 52.89
CA VAL A 6 5.18 21.94 51.84
C VAL A 6 6.24 22.29 50.78
N ARG A 7 7.35 21.56 50.78
CA ARG A 7 8.36 21.66 49.72
C ARG A 7 7.81 20.98 48.46
N THR A 8 7.40 21.78 47.49
CA THR A 8 7.03 21.28 46.15
C THR A 8 8.23 20.56 45.53
N PRO A 9 8.11 19.30 45.07
CA PRO A 9 9.23 18.61 44.46
C PRO A 9 9.65 19.33 43.17
N ALA A 10 10.94 19.60 43.05
CA ALA A 10 11.53 20.24 41.88
C ALA A 10 11.23 19.37 40.64
N ARG A 11 10.35 19.85 39.76
CA ARG A 11 10.14 19.25 38.43
C ARG A 11 11.50 19.20 37.74
N SER A 12 12.00 18.00 37.46
CA SER A 12 13.23 17.77 36.71
C SER A 12 13.10 18.41 35.33
N ARG A 13 13.56 19.66 35.18
CA ARG A 13 13.64 20.35 33.90
C ARG A 13 14.77 19.72 33.11
N ILE A 14 14.43 18.92 32.10
CA ILE A 14 15.39 18.42 31.12
C ILE A 14 16.19 19.63 30.59
N PRO A 15 17.53 19.58 30.54
CA PRO A 15 18.32 20.67 30.00
C PRO A 15 17.92 20.98 28.55
N ARG A 16 17.71 22.28 28.25
CA ARG A 16 17.28 22.78 26.93
C ARG A 16 18.04 22.19 25.71
N PRO A 17 19.38 22.03 25.71
CA PRO A 17 20.07 21.42 24.57
C PRO A 17 19.71 19.93 24.39
N LEU A 18 19.53 19.19 25.48
CA LEU A 18 19.13 17.78 25.45
C LEU A 18 17.70 17.63 24.91
N ALA A 19 16.78 18.50 25.34
CA ALA A 19 15.41 18.54 24.84
C ALA A 19 15.34 18.83 23.32
N ALA A 20 16.19 19.74 22.82
CA ALA A 20 16.26 20.06 21.40
C ALA A 20 16.81 18.89 20.55
N VAL A 21 17.79 18.15 21.06
CA VAL A 21 18.33 16.95 20.41
C VAL A 21 17.28 15.83 20.38
N LEU A 22 16.59 15.58 21.49
CA LEU A 22 15.54 14.57 21.59
C LEU A 22 14.36 14.87 20.64
N ALA A 23 13.94 16.13 20.55
CA ALA A 23 12.90 16.54 19.60
C ALA A 23 13.32 16.35 18.13
N ARG A 24 14.61 16.57 17.80
CA ARG A 24 15.19 16.40 16.46
C ARG A 24 15.51 14.94 16.10
N ILE A 25 15.50 14.04 17.07
CA ILE A 25 15.55 12.60 16.81
C ILE A 25 14.12 12.10 16.61
N GLY A 26 13.20 12.54 17.47
CA GLY A 26 11.78 12.18 17.40
C GLY A 26 11.09 12.54 16.09
N ASP A 27 11.44 13.67 15.46
CA ASP A 27 10.85 14.10 14.18
C ASP A 27 11.37 13.32 12.95
N ARG A 28 12.37 12.45 13.12
CA ARG A 28 12.94 11.60 12.05
C ARG A 28 12.43 10.17 12.12
N VAL A 29 12.10 9.69 13.32
CA VAL A 29 11.62 8.31 13.55
C VAL A 29 10.48 7.90 12.60
N PRO A 30 9.43 8.72 12.36
CA PRO A 30 8.33 8.29 11.49
C PRO A 30 8.77 8.00 10.05
N PHE A 31 9.73 8.76 9.54
CA PHE A 31 10.28 8.58 8.19
C PHE A 31 11.15 7.32 8.08
N PHE A 32 11.95 7.02 9.11
CA PHE A 32 12.72 5.77 9.15
C PHE A 32 11.81 4.54 9.24
N LEU A 33 10.76 4.61 10.06
CA LEU A 33 9.75 3.56 10.13
C LEU A 33 9.06 3.37 8.77
N ALA A 34 8.68 4.46 8.10
CA ALA A 34 8.06 4.38 6.78
C ALA A 34 8.96 3.67 5.76
N ALA A 35 10.26 3.99 5.74
CA ALA A 35 11.22 3.34 4.85
C ALA A 35 11.34 1.84 5.10
N ILE A 36 11.43 1.42 6.38
CA ILE A 36 11.51 0.01 6.77
C ILE A 36 10.24 -0.73 6.37
N MET A 37 9.07 -0.14 6.63
CA MET A 37 7.77 -0.73 6.34
C MET A 37 7.54 -0.89 4.83
N LEU A 38 7.96 0.09 4.02
CA LEU A 38 7.96 -0.03 2.56
C LEU A 38 8.90 -1.14 2.08
N GLY A 39 10.13 -1.20 2.59
CA GLY A 39 11.06 -2.28 2.22
C GLY A 39 10.50 -3.66 2.56
N ALA A 40 9.92 -3.81 3.75
CA ALA A 40 9.31 -5.06 4.21
C ALA A 40 8.04 -5.43 3.41
N SER A 41 7.29 -4.46 2.90
CA SER A 41 6.05 -4.74 2.17
C SER A 41 6.30 -5.48 0.86
N LEU A 42 7.47 -5.35 0.21
CA LEU A 42 7.83 -6.09 -1.01
C LEU A 42 7.72 -7.61 -0.88
N ALA A 43 7.95 -8.15 0.32
CA ALA A 43 7.87 -9.58 0.59
C ALA A 43 6.44 -10.08 0.88
N LEU A 44 5.47 -9.17 0.98
CA LEU A 44 4.12 -9.47 1.42
C LEU A 44 3.11 -9.37 0.26
N PRO A 45 1.99 -10.10 0.33
CA PRO A 45 0.93 -10.00 -0.67
C PRO A 45 0.20 -8.66 -0.57
N TYR A 46 -0.10 -8.06 -1.70
CA TYR A 46 -0.83 -6.78 -1.78
C TYR A 46 -2.32 -6.97 -2.03
N TRP A 47 -2.72 -8.04 -2.73
CA TRP A 47 -4.12 -8.30 -3.04
C TRP A 47 -4.39 -9.79 -3.20
N HIS A 48 -5.61 -10.20 -2.84
CA HIS A 48 -6.09 -11.56 -2.93
C HIS A 48 -7.41 -11.60 -3.69
N MET A 49 -7.55 -12.60 -4.54
CA MET A 49 -8.80 -12.97 -5.20
C MET A 49 -9.08 -14.44 -4.97
N THR A 50 -10.33 -14.78 -4.70
CA THR A 50 -10.83 -16.16 -4.70
C THR A 50 -12.01 -16.23 -5.62
N LEU A 51 -11.95 -17.13 -6.61
CA LEU A 51 -13.00 -17.37 -7.58
C LEU A 51 -13.70 -18.68 -7.22
N LEU A 52 -14.99 -18.59 -6.95
CA LEU A 52 -15.83 -19.67 -6.45
C LEU A 52 -16.82 -20.09 -7.54
N ALA A 53 -16.94 -21.40 -7.75
CA ALA A 53 -17.86 -22.01 -8.70
C ALA A 53 -18.33 -23.38 -8.17
N PRO A 54 -19.48 -23.90 -8.64
CA PRO A 54 -19.88 -25.27 -8.34
C PRO A 54 -18.81 -26.32 -8.71
N GLN A 55 -18.05 -26.08 -9.78
CA GLN A 55 -16.97 -26.95 -10.24
C GLN A 55 -15.69 -26.83 -9.40
N TYR A 56 -15.53 -25.70 -8.68
CA TYR A 56 -14.39 -25.41 -7.81
C TYR A 56 -14.87 -25.16 -6.38
N PRO A 57 -15.33 -26.20 -5.66
CA PRO A 57 -15.89 -26.05 -4.33
C PRO A 57 -14.88 -25.51 -3.30
N GLY A 58 -13.57 -25.74 -3.52
CA GLY A 58 -12.49 -25.15 -2.72
C GLY A 58 -12.11 -23.71 -3.11
N GLY A 59 -12.63 -23.21 -4.23
CA GLY A 59 -12.26 -21.95 -4.84
C GLY A 59 -10.87 -21.94 -5.49
N LEU A 60 -10.69 -21.09 -6.49
CA LEU A 60 -9.39 -20.82 -7.10
C LEU A 60 -8.83 -19.51 -6.54
N ARG A 61 -7.68 -19.58 -5.89
CA ARG A 61 -7.08 -18.45 -5.18
C ARG A 61 -5.91 -17.88 -5.95
N VAL A 62 -5.99 -16.59 -6.27
CA VAL A 62 -4.90 -15.81 -6.84
C VAL A 62 -4.41 -14.80 -5.81
N VAL A 63 -3.10 -14.69 -5.65
CA VAL A 63 -2.45 -13.75 -4.76
C VAL A 63 -1.47 -12.89 -5.55
N ILE A 64 -1.66 -11.57 -5.46
CA ILE A 64 -0.82 -10.58 -6.12
C ILE A 64 0.20 -10.06 -5.11
N TYR A 65 1.47 -10.20 -5.45
CA TYR A 65 2.58 -9.47 -4.88
C TYR A 65 2.97 -8.36 -5.86
N LEU A 66 3.72 -7.36 -5.39
CA LEU A 66 4.27 -6.33 -6.26
C LEU A 66 5.16 -6.88 -7.38
N THR A 67 5.76 -8.06 -7.19
CA THR A 67 6.76 -8.63 -8.10
C THR A 67 6.29 -9.88 -8.81
N LYS A 68 5.21 -10.52 -8.33
CA LYS A 68 4.79 -11.83 -8.82
C LYS A 68 3.32 -12.11 -8.53
N LEU A 69 2.79 -13.10 -9.24
CA LEU A 69 1.51 -13.74 -8.95
C LEU A 69 1.76 -15.10 -8.32
N ALA A 70 0.84 -15.56 -7.47
CA ALA A 70 0.91 -16.86 -6.82
C ALA A 70 -0.48 -17.48 -6.65
N GLY A 71 -0.52 -18.78 -6.38
CA GLY A 71 -1.74 -19.56 -6.25
C GLY A 71 -2.16 -20.19 -7.59
N ASP A 72 -3.46 -20.32 -7.81
CA ASP A 72 -4.08 -21.09 -8.90
C ASP A 72 -4.11 -20.31 -10.23
N VAL A 73 -3.03 -19.58 -10.54
CA VAL A 73 -2.95 -18.66 -11.68
C VAL A 73 -3.17 -19.39 -13.01
N GLN A 74 -2.56 -20.57 -13.17
CA GLN A 74 -2.69 -21.34 -14.41
C GLN A 74 -4.12 -21.84 -14.64
N GLU A 75 -4.80 -22.26 -13.58
CA GLU A 75 -6.19 -22.72 -13.66
C GLU A 75 -7.11 -21.55 -14.05
N VAL A 76 -6.94 -20.39 -13.40
CA VAL A 76 -7.70 -19.18 -13.74
C VAL A 76 -7.41 -18.72 -15.17
N ASN A 77 -6.16 -18.81 -15.65
CA ASN A 77 -5.84 -18.52 -17.04
C ASN A 77 -6.53 -19.46 -18.03
N GLY A 78 -6.66 -20.75 -17.69
CA GLY A 78 -7.43 -21.71 -18.47
C GLY A 78 -8.89 -21.28 -18.61
N LEU A 79 -9.50 -20.81 -17.52
CA LEU A 79 -10.86 -20.25 -17.54
C LEU A 79 -10.94 -18.95 -18.35
N ASN A 80 -9.99 -18.03 -18.16
CA ASN A 80 -9.91 -16.76 -18.87
C ASN A 80 -9.86 -16.94 -20.39
N HIS A 81 -9.14 -17.96 -20.86
CA HIS A 81 -9.04 -18.27 -22.29
C HIS A 81 -10.40 -18.49 -22.95
N TYR A 82 -11.34 -19.18 -22.28
CA TYR A 82 -12.67 -19.44 -22.86
C TYR A 82 -13.51 -18.18 -23.02
N ILE A 83 -13.29 -17.18 -22.15
CA ILE A 83 -14.07 -15.95 -22.11
C ILE A 83 -13.35 -14.78 -22.81
N GLY A 84 -12.17 -15.05 -23.41
CA GLY A 84 -11.38 -14.07 -24.13
C GLY A 84 -10.61 -13.11 -23.24
N MET A 85 -10.46 -13.42 -21.96
CA MET A 85 -9.61 -12.63 -21.05
C MET A 85 -8.14 -12.93 -21.30
N MET A 86 -7.30 -11.88 -21.26
CA MET A 86 -5.84 -12.04 -21.31
C MET A 86 -5.33 -12.84 -20.10
N LYS A 87 -4.10 -13.34 -20.18
CA LYS A 87 -3.47 -14.04 -19.06
C LYS A 87 -3.17 -13.09 -17.92
N LEU A 88 -3.30 -13.56 -16.69
CA LEU A 88 -3.05 -12.76 -15.50
C LEU A 88 -1.61 -12.21 -15.44
N GLU A 89 -0.65 -13.00 -15.91
CA GLU A 89 0.78 -12.65 -15.96
C GLU A 89 1.11 -11.62 -17.04
N GLU A 90 0.21 -11.32 -17.97
CA GLU A 90 0.45 -10.31 -19.00
C GLU A 90 0.07 -8.91 -18.52
N ALA A 91 -0.90 -8.81 -17.60
CA ALA A 91 -1.28 -7.54 -16.99
C ALA A 91 -0.18 -7.01 -16.08
N ALA A 92 -0.01 -5.70 -15.99
CA ALA A 92 0.91 -5.03 -15.09
C ALA A 92 2.37 -5.53 -15.19
N THR A 93 2.80 -6.01 -16.35
CA THR A 93 4.14 -6.61 -16.54
C THR A 93 5.25 -5.59 -16.32
N PHE A 94 5.08 -4.37 -16.84
CA PHE A 94 6.01 -3.28 -16.65
C PHE A 94 6.07 -2.85 -15.17
N GLU A 95 4.91 -2.64 -14.57
CA GLU A 95 4.74 -2.23 -13.18
C GLU A 95 5.39 -3.23 -12.23
N ARG A 96 5.17 -4.54 -12.43
CA ARG A 96 5.82 -5.59 -11.64
C ARG A 96 7.33 -5.61 -11.81
N ALA A 97 7.83 -5.36 -13.02
CA ALA A 97 9.26 -5.33 -13.29
C ALA A 97 9.96 -4.15 -12.58
N ILE A 98 9.29 -2.99 -12.52
CA ILE A 98 9.85 -1.79 -11.87
C ILE A 98 9.56 -1.72 -10.37
N ALA A 99 8.59 -2.48 -9.85
CA ALA A 99 8.13 -2.35 -8.46
C ALA A 99 9.23 -2.47 -7.39
N PRO A 100 10.23 -3.38 -7.46
CA PRO A 100 11.32 -3.42 -6.50
C PRO A 100 12.11 -2.11 -6.44
N TYR A 101 12.41 -1.55 -7.62
CA TYR A 101 13.15 -0.29 -7.75
C TYR A 101 12.29 0.90 -7.32
N GLY A 102 11.00 0.90 -7.65
CA GLY A 102 10.05 1.93 -7.21
C GLY A 102 9.90 1.97 -5.70
N VAL A 103 9.74 0.82 -5.05
CA VAL A 103 9.67 0.75 -3.58
C VAL A 103 11.00 1.12 -2.93
N ALA A 104 12.13 0.67 -3.47
CA ALA A 104 13.45 1.08 -2.98
C ALA A 104 13.65 2.61 -3.10
N ALA A 105 13.20 3.21 -4.21
CA ALA A 105 13.22 4.65 -4.39
C ALA A 105 12.31 5.36 -3.36
N LEU A 106 11.08 4.89 -3.15
CA LEU A 106 10.17 5.44 -2.14
C LEU A 106 10.74 5.32 -0.72
N ALA A 107 11.36 4.20 -0.38
CA ALA A 107 12.04 4.01 0.89
C ALA A 107 13.19 5.03 1.04
N LEU A 108 14.02 5.21 0.00
CA LEU A 108 15.06 6.23 -0.01
C LEU A 108 14.50 7.66 0.13
N LEU A 109 13.40 7.97 -0.55
CA LEU A 109 12.71 9.27 -0.43
C LEU A 109 12.20 9.50 1.00
N ALA A 110 11.67 8.45 1.67
CA ALA A 110 11.30 8.52 3.08
C ALA A 110 12.53 8.84 3.95
N LEU A 111 13.65 8.13 3.77
CA LEU A 111 14.89 8.43 4.49
C LEU A 111 15.36 9.88 4.28
N LEU A 112 15.37 10.32 3.02
CA LEU A 112 15.76 11.69 2.65
C LEU A 112 14.81 12.73 3.24
N ALA A 113 13.50 12.46 3.33
CA ALA A 113 12.53 13.37 3.94
C ALA A 113 12.86 13.66 5.41
N GLY A 114 13.36 12.66 6.15
CA GLY A 114 13.84 12.81 7.53
C GLY A 114 15.18 13.55 7.66
N LEU A 115 16.07 13.43 6.66
CA LEU A 115 17.42 14.01 6.70
C LEU A 115 17.51 15.42 6.12
N LEU A 116 16.74 15.74 5.09
CA LEU A 116 16.78 17.02 4.39
C LEU A 116 16.10 18.15 5.15
N ARG A 117 16.35 19.38 4.67
CA ARG A 117 15.71 20.62 5.14
C ARG A 117 14.20 20.56 4.89
N ARG A 118 13.45 21.18 5.80
CA ARG A 118 11.97 21.22 5.84
C ARG A 118 11.28 21.54 4.50
N ARG A 119 11.89 22.39 3.66
CA ARG A 119 11.33 22.77 2.35
C ARG A 119 11.14 21.57 1.39
N TRP A 120 11.96 20.53 1.51
CA TRP A 120 11.89 19.34 0.67
C TRP A 120 11.12 18.19 1.31
N THR A 121 11.02 18.17 2.65
CA THR A 121 10.34 17.10 3.39
C THR A 121 8.90 16.90 2.92
N ALA A 122 8.15 17.99 2.72
CA ALA A 122 6.75 17.90 2.27
C ALA A 122 6.64 17.22 0.90
N LEU A 123 7.45 17.66 -0.08
CA LEU A 123 7.45 17.08 -1.42
C LEU A 123 7.79 15.59 -1.40
N LEU A 124 8.88 15.22 -0.73
CA LEU A 124 9.36 13.83 -0.68
C LEU A 124 8.38 12.91 0.03
N ALA A 125 7.80 13.37 1.13
CA ALA A 125 6.85 12.57 1.90
C ALA A 125 5.49 12.46 1.20
N THR A 126 5.06 13.45 0.42
CA THR A 126 3.85 13.33 -0.43
C THR A 126 3.96 12.17 -1.43
N LEU A 127 5.14 11.96 -2.03
CA LEU A 127 5.38 10.83 -2.93
C LEU A 127 5.25 9.47 -2.22
N VAL A 128 5.68 9.40 -0.96
CA VAL A 128 5.52 8.20 -0.13
C VAL A 128 4.06 7.97 0.23
N VAL A 129 3.33 9.04 0.57
CA VAL A 129 1.91 8.97 0.95
C VAL A 129 1.02 8.59 -0.24
N SER A 130 1.36 9.01 -1.46
CA SER A 130 0.56 8.71 -2.65
C SER A 130 0.67 7.26 -3.11
N PHE A 131 1.74 6.54 -2.75
CA PHE A 131 2.00 5.18 -3.24
C PHE A 131 0.85 4.17 -3.06
N PRO A 132 0.28 3.95 -1.86
CA PRO A 132 -0.83 3.00 -1.70
C PRO A 132 -2.08 3.41 -2.48
N ILE A 133 -2.30 4.71 -2.70
CA ILE A 133 -3.43 5.22 -3.49
C ILE A 133 -3.20 4.89 -4.98
N ILE A 134 -1.98 5.17 -5.48
CA ILE A 134 -1.58 4.86 -6.85
C ILE A 134 -1.70 3.36 -7.11
N PHE A 135 -1.26 2.51 -6.16
CA PHE A 135 -1.38 1.06 -6.29
C PHE A 135 -2.83 0.60 -6.42
N VAL A 136 -3.75 1.11 -5.59
CA VAL A 136 -5.17 0.74 -5.66
C VAL A 136 -5.81 1.24 -6.96
N ALA A 137 -5.45 2.43 -7.42
CA ALA A 137 -5.92 2.98 -8.70
C ALA A 137 -5.42 2.15 -9.89
N ASP A 138 -4.14 1.77 -9.90
CA ASP A 138 -3.54 0.90 -10.92
C ASP A 138 -4.19 -0.49 -10.93
N LEU A 139 -4.38 -1.09 -9.75
CA LEU A 139 -5.10 -2.36 -9.61
C LEU A 139 -6.53 -2.25 -10.17
N GLN A 140 -7.27 -1.18 -9.84
CA GLN A 140 -8.62 -0.94 -10.35
C GLN A 140 -8.64 -0.79 -11.87
N TYR A 141 -7.63 -0.13 -12.44
CA TYR A 141 -7.47 0.00 -13.89
C TYR A 141 -7.31 -1.38 -14.55
N TRP A 142 -6.40 -2.21 -14.03
CA TRP A 142 -6.20 -3.55 -14.57
C TRP A 142 -7.43 -4.43 -14.45
N LEU A 143 -8.14 -4.40 -13.31
CA LEU A 143 -9.40 -5.13 -13.13
C LEU A 143 -10.47 -4.71 -14.14
N TRP A 144 -10.56 -3.41 -14.45
CA TRP A 144 -11.45 -2.91 -15.50
C TRP A 144 -11.00 -3.37 -16.89
N TYR A 145 -9.71 -3.20 -17.20
CA TYR A 145 -9.14 -3.55 -18.50
C TYR A 145 -9.39 -5.02 -18.85
N PHE A 146 -9.18 -5.92 -17.89
CA PHE A 146 -9.42 -7.35 -18.02
C PHE A 146 -10.82 -7.72 -18.49
N GLY A 147 -11.86 -7.11 -17.92
CA GLY A 147 -13.23 -7.45 -18.25
C GLY A 147 -13.84 -6.62 -19.37
N HIS A 148 -13.12 -5.62 -19.91
CA HIS A 148 -13.58 -4.76 -21.01
C HIS A 148 -12.82 -4.97 -22.33
N ASN A 149 -11.68 -5.66 -22.29
CA ASN A 149 -10.86 -5.97 -23.47
C ASN A 149 -10.86 -7.48 -23.73
N LEU A 150 -12.06 -8.05 -23.84
CA LEU A 150 -12.24 -9.47 -24.13
C LEU A 150 -12.07 -9.73 -25.64
N ASP A 151 -11.39 -10.83 -25.99
CA ASP A 151 -11.30 -11.31 -27.36
C ASP A 151 -12.69 -11.70 -27.88
N PRO A 152 -13.25 -11.02 -28.90
CA PRO A 152 -14.55 -11.35 -29.45
C PRO A 152 -14.61 -12.74 -30.09
N HIS A 153 -13.47 -13.34 -30.45
CA HIS A 153 -13.39 -14.66 -31.08
C HIS A 153 -13.27 -15.82 -30.09
N ALA A 154 -13.22 -15.56 -28.78
CA ALA A 154 -13.15 -16.62 -27.79
C ALA A 154 -14.46 -17.43 -27.70
N ALA A 155 -14.35 -18.70 -27.32
CA ALA A 155 -15.44 -19.67 -27.40
C ALA A 155 -16.73 -19.26 -26.67
N LEU A 156 -16.61 -18.53 -25.55
CA LEU A 156 -17.71 -18.07 -24.71
C LEU A 156 -17.80 -16.54 -24.61
N SER A 157 -17.12 -15.79 -25.50
CA SER A 157 -17.12 -14.32 -25.48
C SER A 157 -18.53 -13.72 -25.56
N SER A 158 -19.40 -14.33 -26.37
CA SER A 158 -20.79 -13.90 -26.56
C SER A 158 -21.71 -14.18 -25.36
N ALA A 159 -21.29 -15.06 -24.45
CA ALA A 159 -22.05 -15.43 -23.26
C ALA A 159 -21.77 -14.52 -22.06
N ILE A 160 -20.78 -13.62 -22.15
CA ILE A 160 -20.34 -12.76 -21.05
C ILE A 160 -20.36 -11.30 -21.48
N LYS A 161 -21.08 -10.49 -20.71
CA LYS A 161 -21.05 -9.03 -20.86
C LYS A 161 -19.78 -8.48 -20.22
N PRO A 162 -19.25 -7.34 -20.71
CA PRO A 162 -18.16 -6.65 -20.05
C PRO A 162 -18.43 -6.43 -18.56
N PHE A 163 -17.40 -6.61 -17.75
CA PHE A 163 -17.51 -6.58 -16.29
C PHE A 163 -16.24 -6.00 -15.67
N THR A 164 -16.32 -5.66 -14.38
CA THR A 164 -15.15 -5.28 -13.58
C THR A 164 -15.24 -6.01 -12.25
N PRO A 165 -14.29 -6.89 -11.92
CA PRO A 165 -14.23 -7.46 -10.58
C PRO A 165 -14.06 -6.34 -9.54
N PRO A 166 -14.70 -6.45 -8.36
CA PRO A 166 -14.51 -5.46 -7.31
C PRO A 166 -13.06 -5.48 -6.84
N VAL A 167 -12.51 -4.31 -6.51
CA VAL A 167 -11.17 -4.22 -5.91
C VAL A 167 -11.16 -4.73 -4.46
N LEU A 168 -12.31 -4.66 -3.79
CA LEU A 168 -12.54 -5.12 -2.42
C LEU A 168 -13.99 -5.61 -2.29
N GLY A 169 -14.18 -6.74 -1.62
CA GLY A 169 -15.49 -7.32 -1.37
C GLY A 169 -15.86 -8.40 -2.39
N THR A 170 -17.16 -8.57 -2.62
CA THR A 170 -17.69 -9.69 -3.42
C THR A 170 -18.36 -9.20 -4.70
N GLY A 171 -18.17 -9.96 -5.78
CA GLY A 171 -18.71 -9.66 -7.10
C GLY A 171 -19.10 -10.95 -7.83
N ARG A 172 -19.67 -10.81 -9.03
CA ARG A 172 -20.06 -11.95 -9.87
C ARG A 172 -19.63 -11.74 -11.31
N VAL A 173 -19.18 -12.82 -11.93
CA VAL A 173 -18.81 -12.88 -13.35
C VAL A 173 -19.46 -14.12 -13.94
N GLY A 174 -20.55 -13.94 -14.68
CA GLY A 174 -21.40 -15.06 -15.10
C GLY A 174 -21.89 -15.87 -13.90
N GLN A 175 -21.51 -17.16 -13.84
CA GLN A 175 -21.85 -18.07 -12.73
C GLN A 175 -20.81 -18.10 -11.60
N PHE A 176 -19.68 -17.40 -11.77
CA PHE A 176 -18.62 -17.33 -10.78
C PHE A 176 -18.89 -16.24 -9.75
N VAL A 177 -18.61 -16.54 -8.49
CA VAL A 177 -18.52 -15.54 -7.41
C VAL A 177 -17.05 -15.20 -7.21
N VAL A 178 -16.73 -13.91 -7.18
CA VAL A 178 -15.36 -13.43 -7.00
C VAL A 178 -15.28 -12.69 -5.67
N GLU A 179 -14.43 -13.16 -4.78
CA GLU A 179 -14.17 -12.55 -3.49
C GLU A 179 -12.78 -11.94 -3.48
N THR A 180 -12.68 -10.68 -3.07
CA THR A 180 -11.46 -9.89 -3.17
C THR A 180 -11.16 -9.17 -1.87
N ARG A 181 -9.88 -9.10 -1.52
CA ARG A 181 -9.41 -8.40 -0.32
C ARG A 181 -7.99 -7.91 -0.46
N PHE A 182 -7.69 -6.84 0.26
CA PHE A 182 -6.32 -6.34 0.37
C PHE A 182 -5.46 -7.28 1.20
N GLY A 183 -4.19 -7.38 0.79
CA GLY A 183 -3.18 -8.17 1.48
C GLY A 183 -2.39 -7.35 2.49
N SER A 184 -1.61 -8.05 3.32
CA SER A 184 -0.80 -7.44 4.38
C SER A 184 0.25 -6.44 3.87
N GLY A 185 0.78 -6.64 2.66
CA GLY A 185 1.72 -5.72 2.02
C GLY A 185 1.11 -4.35 1.75
N LEU A 186 -0.14 -4.29 1.30
CA LEU A 186 -0.82 -3.01 1.09
C LEU A 186 -1.14 -2.33 2.43
N TYR A 187 -1.60 -3.08 3.44
CA TYR A 187 -1.80 -2.52 4.78
C TYR A 187 -0.49 -1.96 5.36
N LEU A 188 0.63 -2.64 5.15
CA LEU A 188 1.93 -2.17 5.61
C LEU A 188 2.38 -0.90 4.86
N ALA A 189 2.12 -0.81 3.55
CA ALA A 189 2.36 0.40 2.77
C ALA A 189 1.48 1.58 3.20
N ILE A 190 0.20 1.32 3.56
CA ILE A 190 -0.69 2.34 4.14
C ILE A 190 -0.14 2.83 5.49
N LEU A 191 0.30 1.93 6.36
CA LEU A 191 0.90 2.32 7.63
C LEU A 191 2.21 3.10 7.43
N ALA A 192 3.01 2.77 6.42
CA ALA A 192 4.18 3.56 6.04
C ALA A 192 3.80 4.98 5.60
N ALA A 193 2.77 5.12 4.77
CA ALA A 193 2.21 6.41 4.35
C ALA A 193 1.70 7.22 5.55
N LEU A 194 0.96 6.61 6.47
CA LEU A 194 0.50 7.27 7.70
C LEU A 194 1.67 7.72 8.58
N SER A 195 2.71 6.89 8.71
CA SER A 195 3.93 7.25 9.44
C SER A 195 4.63 8.46 8.81
N ALA A 196 4.78 8.48 7.48
CA ALA A 196 5.33 9.63 6.77
C ALA A 196 4.47 10.89 6.95
N LEU A 197 3.14 10.76 6.94
CA LEU A 197 2.20 11.87 7.18
C LEU A 197 2.33 12.45 8.60
N VAL A 198 2.52 11.60 9.61
CA VAL A 198 2.83 12.03 10.98
C VAL A 198 4.16 12.80 11.01
N GLY A 199 5.18 12.34 10.28
CA GLY A 199 6.45 13.05 10.12
C GLY A 199 6.29 14.44 9.50
N ILE A 200 5.42 14.59 8.50
CA ILE A 200 5.12 15.90 7.89
C ILE A 200 4.45 16.82 8.92
N THR A 201 3.36 16.35 9.55
CA THR A 201 2.55 17.19 10.45
C THR A 201 3.33 17.65 11.68
N THR A 202 4.18 16.80 12.27
CA THR A 202 5.05 17.16 13.39
C THR A 202 6.07 18.24 13.00
N ARG A 203 6.71 18.11 11.83
CA ARG A 203 7.63 19.13 11.31
C ARG A 203 6.93 20.43 10.90
N LEU A 204 5.68 20.36 10.47
CA LEU A 204 4.89 21.54 10.15
C LEU A 204 4.53 22.33 11.42
N ARG A 205 4.00 21.66 12.45
CA ARG A 205 3.59 22.25 13.73
C ARG A 205 4.75 22.89 14.50
N GLY A 206 5.90 22.22 14.57
CA GLY A 206 7.07 22.76 15.28
C GLY A 206 7.70 24.02 14.67
N SER A 207 7.12 24.58 13.61
CA SER A 207 7.51 25.89 13.05
C SER A 207 6.48 26.98 13.26
N ALA A 208 5.23 26.64 13.53
CA ALA A 208 4.21 27.62 13.94
C ALA A 208 4.49 28.14 15.37
N GLU A 209 5.14 27.32 16.21
CA GLU A 209 5.54 27.70 17.58
C GLU A 209 6.85 28.50 17.65
N ARG A 210 7.54 28.73 16.52
CA ARG A 210 8.86 29.38 16.45
C ARG A 210 8.88 30.70 15.67
N GLY A 211 7.76 31.08 15.05
CA GLY A 211 7.55 32.39 14.43
C GLY A 211 6.73 33.26 15.36
#